data_AF-A0A285QKW6-F1
#
_entry.id   AF-A0A285QKW6-F1
#
_cell.length_a   1.000
_cell.length_b   1.000
_cell.length_c   1.000
_cell.angle_alpha   90.00
_cell.angle_beta   90.00
_cell.angle_gamma   90.00
#
_symmetry.space_group_name_H-M   'P 1'
#
loop_
_entity.id
_entity.type
_entity.pdbx_description
1 polymer ?
#
loop_
_entity_poly.entity_id
_entity_poly.type
_entity_poly.pdbx_seq_one_letter_code
_entity_poly.pdbx_strand_id
1 'polypeptide(L)'
;MSILVPTVPDSDQLHRDALTVLQPGFVGTEPPPWVLRHLAAGLGSVALFDRNVVDLDQLSALTRALRAENPDLLIAIDEESGDVTRLEAGSGSSWPGNLALGAIDDPALTRDVARELGRALAAAGVNYNWAPTADVNSNPRNPVIGVRSFGADPELCARHTAAWVEGLQSAGVAACSKHFPGHGDTAVDSHHGLPVIDVDLDVLRARDLIPFQAAIAAGTKAVMTAHIMIPALDPKLPATLSPTVLRDLLRAAPADGGLGYQGLIVSDAIEMGAIADTFGMGEGTVLALAAGADAICVGGGLADEETVLMLRDAIVAGVRAGRLDEERLADAAARVRTLGSWGRISAQGERPEPDLAVGLRAARRALRVVRAPGRVAPPVSERPYVASFSDEPNIAVGDVTPWGVAGMLADRFPGTRTREVSAAEATPELLDALVGELVAEAEGRRLVLVVRDAHRYAWMSAVLSRLVAARPDAAVVEMGLPQSEPVGALHIATHGAARVCGLAAVEVLTGQYGAIA
;
A
#
# COMPACT_ATOMS: atom_id res chain seq x y z
N MET A 1 -26.57 -35.08 30.26
CA MET A 1 -26.55 -35.23 28.79
C MET A 1 -25.27 -34.55 28.32
N SER A 2 -24.24 -35.36 28.05
CA SER A 2 -22.93 -34.87 27.62
C SER A 2 -23.02 -34.49 26.15
N ILE A 3 -22.71 -33.25 25.81
CA ILE A 3 -22.62 -32.79 24.42
C ILE A 3 -21.28 -33.32 23.89
N LEU A 4 -21.34 -34.42 23.14
CA LEU A 4 -20.21 -34.92 22.37
C LEU A 4 -20.01 -33.97 21.18
N VAL A 5 -18.94 -33.17 21.25
CA VAL A 5 -18.37 -32.53 20.06
C VAL A 5 -17.78 -33.65 19.21
N PRO A 6 -18.19 -33.84 17.94
CA PRO A 6 -17.62 -34.88 17.09
C PRO A 6 -16.14 -34.55 16.85
N THR A 7 -15.25 -35.46 17.24
CA THR A 7 -13.84 -35.43 16.83
C THR A 7 -13.80 -35.63 15.33
N VAL A 8 -13.45 -34.57 14.62
CA VAL A 8 -13.27 -34.64 13.17
C VAL A 8 -11.99 -35.45 12.90
N PRO A 9 -11.95 -36.37 11.92
CA PRO A 9 -10.76 -37.18 11.67
C PRO A 9 -9.51 -36.32 11.49
N ASP A 10 -8.36 -36.77 11.98
CA ASP A 10 -7.09 -36.01 11.89
C ASP A 10 -6.73 -35.63 10.44
N SER A 11 -7.11 -36.46 9.44
CA SER A 11 -6.95 -36.11 8.03
C SER A 11 -7.80 -34.93 7.58
N ASP A 12 -8.97 -34.73 8.19
CA ASP A 12 -9.86 -33.63 7.85
C ASP A 12 -9.44 -32.33 8.56
N GLN A 13 -8.89 -32.43 9.78
CA GLN A 13 -8.43 -31.26 10.53
C GLN A 13 -7.17 -30.66 9.92
N LEU A 14 -6.19 -31.49 9.54
CA LEU A 14 -4.97 -31.04 8.88
C LEU A 14 -5.26 -30.26 7.58
N HIS A 15 -6.17 -30.77 6.74
CA HIS A 15 -6.58 -30.07 5.52
C HIS A 15 -7.32 -28.76 5.81
N ARG A 16 -8.17 -28.73 6.85
CA ARG A 16 -8.85 -27.50 7.29
C ARG A 16 -7.89 -26.43 7.78
N ASP A 17 -6.91 -26.80 8.60
CA ASP A 17 -5.91 -25.84 9.10
C ASP A 17 -5.00 -25.36 7.96
N ALA A 18 -4.63 -26.24 7.03
CA ALA A 18 -3.91 -25.87 5.81
C ALA A 18 -4.69 -24.88 4.93
N LEU A 19 -6.02 -25.03 4.81
CA LEU A 19 -6.87 -24.03 4.14
C LEU A 19 -7.01 -22.75 4.96
N THR A 20 -7.13 -22.84 6.29
CA THR A 20 -7.37 -21.70 7.18
C THR A 20 -6.27 -20.65 7.03
N VAL A 21 -5.01 -21.06 6.88
CA VAL A 21 -3.85 -20.15 6.82
C VAL A 21 -3.65 -19.49 5.45
N LEU A 22 -4.39 -19.87 4.42
CA LEU A 22 -4.28 -19.26 3.08
C LEU A 22 -5.20 -18.03 2.97
N GLN A 23 -4.71 -16.98 2.30
CA GLN A 23 -5.47 -15.75 2.02
C GLN A 23 -5.54 -15.48 0.50
N PRO A 24 -6.23 -16.34 -0.29
CA PRO A 24 -6.24 -16.24 -1.75
C PRO A 24 -7.11 -15.10 -2.27
N GLY A 25 -6.66 -14.50 -3.37
CA GLY A 25 -7.49 -13.68 -4.24
C GLY A 25 -8.35 -14.51 -5.20
N PHE A 26 -9.31 -13.86 -5.86
CA PHE A 26 -10.11 -14.46 -6.93
C PHE A 26 -10.44 -13.42 -8.02
N VAL A 27 -10.93 -13.89 -9.16
CA VAL A 27 -11.36 -13.04 -10.29
C VAL A 27 -12.87 -12.82 -10.25
N GLY A 28 -13.30 -11.60 -10.55
CA GLY A 28 -14.71 -11.23 -10.69
C GLY A 28 -15.26 -10.45 -9.49
N THR A 29 -16.49 -9.99 -9.64
CA THR A 29 -17.19 -9.09 -8.70
C THR A 29 -18.26 -9.83 -7.88
N GLU A 30 -18.34 -11.15 -8.03
CA GLU A 30 -19.19 -12.07 -7.27
C GLU A 30 -18.34 -13.25 -6.78
N PRO A 31 -18.69 -13.93 -5.68
CA PRO A 31 -17.93 -15.08 -5.21
C PRO A 31 -17.98 -16.21 -6.25
N PRO A 32 -16.84 -16.68 -6.78
CA PRO A 32 -16.87 -17.84 -7.65
C PRO A 32 -17.25 -19.09 -6.84
N PRO A 33 -17.91 -20.09 -7.44
CA PRO A 33 -18.38 -21.27 -6.71
C PRO A 33 -17.28 -22.01 -5.95
N TRP A 34 -16.03 -21.96 -6.42
CA TRP A 34 -14.91 -22.60 -5.73
C TRP A 34 -14.58 -21.92 -4.40
N VAL A 35 -14.59 -20.59 -4.34
CA VAL A 35 -14.34 -19.86 -3.10
C VAL A 35 -15.37 -20.27 -2.05
N LEU A 36 -16.66 -20.29 -2.41
CA LEU A 36 -17.73 -20.69 -1.48
C LEU A 36 -17.53 -22.12 -0.94
N ARG A 37 -17.15 -23.07 -1.80
CA ARG A 37 -16.84 -24.44 -1.36
C ARG A 37 -15.67 -24.49 -0.38
N HIS A 38 -14.59 -23.74 -0.64
CA HIS A 38 -13.42 -23.75 0.23
C HIS A 38 -13.66 -22.98 1.54
N LEU A 39 -14.50 -21.93 1.53
CA LEU A 39 -14.98 -21.27 2.75
C LEU A 39 -15.71 -22.24 3.66
N ALA A 40 -16.67 -23.00 3.11
CA ALA A 40 -17.37 -24.05 3.85
C ALA A 40 -16.41 -25.17 4.33
N ALA A 41 -15.29 -25.38 3.62
CA ALA A 41 -14.26 -26.34 3.95
C ALA A 41 -13.15 -25.79 4.87
N GLY A 42 -13.28 -24.56 5.40
CA GLY A 42 -12.36 -24.01 6.41
C GLY A 42 -11.35 -22.97 5.90
N LEU A 43 -11.50 -22.45 4.68
CA LEU A 43 -10.76 -21.27 4.24
C LEU A 43 -11.09 -20.08 5.14
N GLY A 44 -10.06 -19.52 5.78
CA GLY A 44 -10.20 -18.51 6.85
C GLY A 44 -10.12 -17.06 6.36
N SER A 45 -9.67 -16.84 5.13
CA SER A 45 -9.46 -15.51 4.58
C SER A 45 -9.65 -15.48 3.05
N VAL A 46 -9.97 -14.31 2.52
CA VAL A 46 -9.88 -13.98 1.08
C VAL A 46 -9.23 -12.62 0.91
N ALA A 47 -8.55 -12.40 -0.22
CA ALA A 47 -7.94 -11.13 -0.58
C ALA A 47 -8.71 -10.47 -1.73
N LEU A 48 -9.06 -9.20 -1.55
CA LEU A 48 -9.72 -8.40 -2.58
C LEU A 48 -8.72 -7.42 -3.21
N PHE A 49 -8.86 -7.24 -4.52
CA PHE A 49 -8.08 -6.32 -5.33
C PHE A 49 -9.03 -5.43 -6.14
N ASP A 50 -8.48 -4.48 -6.89
CA ASP A 50 -9.23 -3.58 -7.77
C ASP A 50 -10.20 -4.33 -8.71
N ARG A 51 -9.79 -5.48 -9.25
CA ARG A 51 -10.63 -6.36 -10.09
C ARG A 51 -11.90 -6.90 -9.42
N ASN A 52 -12.02 -6.78 -8.09
CA ASN A 52 -13.18 -7.20 -7.32
C ASN A 52 -14.12 -6.04 -6.94
N VAL A 53 -13.73 -4.80 -7.25
CA VAL A 53 -14.41 -3.57 -6.80
C VAL A 53 -14.92 -2.77 -8.00
N VAL A 54 -16.23 -2.60 -8.07
CA VAL A 54 -16.89 -1.67 -9.00
C VAL A 54 -17.33 -0.42 -8.26
N ASP A 55 -18.06 -0.61 -7.16
CA ASP A 55 -18.53 0.41 -6.24
C ASP A 55 -18.79 -0.21 -4.86
N LEU A 56 -19.15 0.63 -3.89
CA LEU A 56 -19.38 0.20 -2.50
C LEU A 56 -20.60 -0.73 -2.36
N ASP A 57 -21.63 -0.57 -3.18
CA ASP A 57 -22.86 -1.37 -3.11
C ASP A 57 -22.60 -2.80 -3.61
N GLN A 58 -21.95 -2.93 -4.76
CA GLN A 58 -21.50 -4.21 -5.30
C GLN A 58 -20.52 -4.89 -4.34
N LEU A 59 -19.53 -4.16 -3.81
CA LEU A 59 -18.55 -4.72 -2.87
C LEU A 59 -19.23 -5.20 -1.58
N SER A 60 -20.19 -4.43 -1.05
CA SER A 60 -20.99 -4.85 0.11
C SER A 60 -21.81 -6.12 -0.17
N ALA A 61 -22.34 -6.27 -1.39
CA ALA A 61 -23.03 -7.49 -1.80
C ALA A 61 -22.09 -8.69 -1.88
N LEU A 62 -20.90 -8.50 -2.48
CA LEU A 62 -19.85 -9.51 -2.55
C LEU A 62 -19.43 -10.00 -1.16
N THR A 63 -19.07 -9.08 -0.26
CA THR A 63 -18.59 -9.45 1.09
C THR A 63 -19.68 -10.09 1.94
N ARG A 64 -20.95 -9.72 1.75
CA ARG A 64 -22.10 -10.36 2.40
C ARG A 64 -22.28 -11.81 1.94
N ALA A 65 -22.16 -12.07 0.65
CA ALA A 65 -22.25 -13.42 0.11
C ALA A 65 -21.12 -14.32 0.64
N LEU A 66 -19.89 -13.80 0.72
CA LEU A 66 -18.75 -14.52 1.30
C LEU A 66 -18.96 -14.85 2.79
N ARG A 67 -19.46 -13.88 3.58
CA ARG A 67 -19.73 -14.09 5.02
C ARG A 67 -20.92 -14.98 5.32
N ALA A 68 -21.83 -15.17 4.36
CA ALA A 68 -22.93 -16.12 4.52
C ALA A 68 -22.41 -17.55 4.66
N GLU A 69 -21.30 -17.89 3.99
CA GLU A 69 -20.63 -19.20 4.11
C GLU A 69 -19.71 -19.28 5.34
N ASN A 70 -18.97 -18.21 5.64
CA ASN A 70 -18.10 -18.15 6.82
C ASN A 70 -18.26 -16.80 7.56
N PRO A 71 -19.02 -16.77 8.68
CA PRO A 71 -19.25 -15.55 9.45
C PRO A 71 -17.99 -14.94 10.08
N ASP A 72 -16.97 -15.75 10.34
CA ASP A 72 -15.68 -15.33 10.91
C ASP A 72 -14.62 -15.06 9.82
N LEU A 73 -15.02 -14.96 8.54
CA LEU A 73 -14.10 -14.72 7.43
C LEU A 73 -13.33 -13.41 7.57
N LEU A 74 -12.01 -13.49 7.38
CA LEU A 74 -11.18 -12.32 7.08
C LEU A 74 -11.33 -11.95 5.60
N ILE A 75 -11.77 -10.73 5.35
CA ILE A 75 -11.83 -10.14 4.02
C ILE A 75 -10.74 -9.08 4.00
N ALA A 76 -9.62 -9.43 3.39
CA ALA A 76 -8.42 -8.61 3.28
C ALA A 76 -8.47 -7.70 2.05
N ILE A 77 -7.86 -6.52 2.15
CA ILE A 77 -7.63 -5.62 1.01
C ILE A 77 -6.33 -4.85 1.26
N ASP A 78 -5.71 -4.35 0.18
CA ASP A 78 -4.56 -3.45 0.26
C ASP A 78 -4.96 -1.98 0.06
N GLU A 79 -5.56 -1.37 1.08
CA GLU A 79 -6.03 0.02 1.03
C GLU A 79 -5.14 0.91 1.90
N GLU A 80 -4.03 1.41 1.34
CA GLU A 80 -3.13 2.36 2.02
C GLU A 80 -3.59 3.81 1.89
N SER A 81 -4.62 4.07 1.07
CA SER A 81 -4.96 5.39 0.50
C SER A 81 -3.84 5.95 -0.40
N GLY A 82 -3.89 7.22 -0.76
CA GLY A 82 -2.82 7.78 -1.58
C GLY A 82 -2.82 7.16 -2.99
N ASP A 83 -1.66 6.62 -3.35
CA ASP A 83 -1.42 5.96 -4.63
C ASP A 83 -1.81 4.48 -4.61
N VAL A 84 -1.91 3.86 -3.42
CA VAL A 84 -2.30 2.46 -3.27
C VAL A 84 -3.72 2.41 -2.72
N THR A 85 -4.68 2.43 -3.64
CA THR A 85 -6.12 2.32 -3.36
C THR A 85 -6.73 1.21 -4.21
N ARG A 86 -7.67 0.47 -3.63
CA ARG A 86 -8.47 -0.58 -4.29
C ARG A 86 -9.94 -0.20 -4.31
N LEU A 87 -10.43 0.41 -3.22
CA LEU A 87 -11.80 0.93 -3.10
C LEU A 87 -12.12 1.95 -4.20
N GLU A 88 -11.15 2.81 -4.52
CA GLU A 88 -11.31 3.90 -5.48
C GLU A 88 -10.31 3.81 -6.63
N ALA A 89 -9.86 2.61 -6.98
CA ALA A 89 -8.90 2.39 -8.07
C ALA A 89 -9.34 3.07 -9.37
N GLY A 90 -10.63 3.00 -9.73
CA GLY A 90 -11.15 3.65 -10.95
C GLY A 90 -11.22 5.19 -10.92
N SER A 91 -11.08 5.83 -9.76
CA SER A 91 -11.25 7.29 -9.61
C SER A 91 -10.12 8.00 -8.86
N GLY A 92 -9.21 7.27 -8.23
CA GLY A 92 -8.18 7.80 -7.34
C GLY A 92 -8.72 8.15 -5.94
N SER A 93 -7.84 8.02 -4.95
CA SER A 93 -8.22 8.05 -3.53
C SER A 93 -8.78 9.41 -3.05
N SER A 94 -9.85 9.31 -2.25
CA SER A 94 -10.48 10.37 -1.46
C SER A 94 -9.65 10.77 -0.24
N TRP A 95 -8.59 10.04 0.09
CA TRP A 95 -7.70 10.34 1.21
C TRP A 95 -6.24 10.43 0.74
N PRO A 96 -5.44 11.37 1.30
CA PRO A 96 -4.05 11.50 0.93
C PRO A 96 -3.22 10.35 1.49
N GLY A 97 -2.14 9.99 0.80
CA GLY A 97 -1.23 8.93 1.21
C GLY A 97 -0.32 9.31 2.38
N ASN A 98 0.47 8.33 2.82
CA ASN A 98 1.31 8.43 4.02
C ASN A 98 2.30 9.59 3.97
N LEU A 99 3.00 9.84 2.86
CA LEU A 99 3.97 10.93 2.78
C LEU A 99 3.30 12.31 2.95
N ALA A 100 2.10 12.50 2.40
CA ALA A 100 1.34 13.72 2.59
C ALA A 100 0.93 13.90 4.06
N LEU A 101 0.54 12.83 4.75
CA LEU A 101 0.25 12.86 6.18
C LEU A 101 1.49 13.15 7.02
N GLY A 102 2.64 12.55 6.68
CA GLY A 102 3.91 12.79 7.35
C GLY A 102 4.46 14.19 7.11
N ALA A 103 4.22 14.78 5.93
CA ALA A 103 4.58 16.17 5.64
C ALA A 103 3.79 17.18 6.47
N ILE A 104 2.56 16.84 6.89
CA ILE A 104 1.76 17.66 7.81
C ILE A 104 2.26 17.51 9.26
N ASP A 105 2.77 16.32 9.62
CA ASP A 105 3.20 15.94 10.97
C ASP A 105 2.14 16.16 12.05
N ASP A 106 0.91 15.73 11.77
CA ASP A 106 -0.23 15.77 12.69
C ASP A 106 -0.82 14.37 12.90
N PRO A 107 -0.37 13.65 13.95
CA PRO A 107 -0.87 12.30 14.23
C PRO A 107 -2.37 12.26 14.53
N ALA A 108 -2.97 13.34 15.02
CA ALA A 108 -4.42 13.37 15.24
C ALA A 108 -5.17 13.34 13.91
N LEU A 109 -4.74 14.14 12.93
CA LEU A 109 -5.28 14.11 11.59
C LEU A 109 -5.03 12.76 10.90
N THR A 110 -3.86 12.15 11.07
CA THR A 110 -3.58 10.79 10.56
C THR A 110 -4.57 9.78 11.13
N ARG A 111 -4.83 9.81 12.43
CA ARG A 111 -5.82 8.94 13.07
C ARG A 111 -7.22 9.15 12.50
N ASP A 112 -7.62 10.40 12.27
CA ASP A 112 -8.94 10.72 11.71
C ASP A 112 -9.08 10.24 10.26
N VAL A 113 -8.06 10.47 9.41
CA VAL A 113 -8.04 9.95 8.03
C VAL A 113 -8.14 8.41 8.02
N ALA A 114 -7.38 7.73 8.89
CA ALA A 114 -7.42 6.27 9.01
C ALA A 114 -8.80 5.76 9.45
N ARG A 115 -9.45 6.49 10.37
CA ARG A 115 -10.77 6.16 10.88
C ARG A 115 -11.83 6.28 9.78
N GLU A 116 -11.81 7.35 9.00
CA GLU A 116 -12.78 7.54 7.92
C GLU A 116 -12.56 6.52 6.78
N LEU A 117 -11.31 6.20 6.44
CA LEU A 117 -11.00 5.09 5.54
C LEU A 117 -11.51 3.75 6.09
N GLY A 118 -11.27 3.49 7.39
CA GLY A 118 -11.77 2.31 8.08
C GLY A 118 -13.29 2.19 8.07
N ARG A 119 -14.01 3.30 8.17
CA ARG A 119 -15.48 3.31 8.04
C ARG A 119 -15.92 2.93 6.63
N ALA A 120 -15.27 3.44 5.59
CA ALA A 120 -15.57 3.06 4.22
C ALA A 120 -15.34 1.56 3.97
N LEU A 121 -14.21 1.04 4.47
CA LEU A 121 -13.88 -0.40 4.42
C LEU A 121 -14.92 -1.24 5.17
N ALA A 122 -15.25 -0.86 6.40
CA ALA A 122 -16.24 -1.57 7.22
C ALA A 122 -17.65 -1.53 6.60
N ALA A 123 -18.05 -0.42 5.97
CA ALA A 123 -19.31 -0.29 5.24
C ALA A 123 -19.37 -1.26 4.05
N ALA A 124 -18.28 -1.40 3.32
CA ALA A 124 -18.10 -2.38 2.24
C ALA A 124 -17.97 -3.83 2.74
N GLY A 125 -17.89 -4.03 4.05
CA GLY A 125 -17.73 -5.35 4.68
C GLY A 125 -16.29 -5.87 4.64
N VAL A 126 -15.29 -5.05 4.37
CA VAL A 126 -13.89 -5.40 4.60
C VAL A 126 -13.58 -5.27 6.10
N ASN A 127 -12.87 -6.25 6.67
CA ASN A 127 -12.52 -6.25 8.11
C ASN A 127 -11.02 -6.46 8.38
N TYR A 128 -10.22 -6.59 7.32
CA TYR A 128 -8.78 -6.72 7.43
C TYR A 128 -8.14 -5.87 6.33
N ASN A 129 -7.24 -4.96 6.70
CA ASN A 129 -6.58 -4.08 5.74
C ASN A 129 -5.06 -4.22 5.88
N TRP A 130 -4.37 -4.44 4.77
CA TRP A 130 -2.93 -4.53 4.71
C TRP A 130 -2.26 -3.15 4.75
N ALA A 131 -2.58 -2.37 5.78
CA ALA A 131 -2.05 -1.03 6.02
C ALA A 131 -1.95 -0.73 7.53
N PRO A 132 -1.06 0.17 7.97
CA PRO A 132 -0.20 1.05 7.16
C PRO A 132 1.13 0.40 6.75
N THR A 133 1.75 1.00 5.72
CA THR A 133 3.20 0.92 5.56
C THR A 133 3.89 1.61 6.75
N ALA A 134 4.66 0.84 7.51
CA ALA A 134 5.52 1.23 8.62
C ALA A 134 6.99 1.40 8.20
N ASP A 135 7.30 1.24 6.91
CA ASP A 135 8.66 1.41 6.38
C ASP A 135 9.16 2.85 6.54
N VAL A 136 10.45 3.01 6.84
CA VAL A 136 11.15 4.30 6.85
C VAL A 136 11.84 4.50 5.51
N ASN A 137 11.39 5.43 4.66
CA ASN A 137 11.96 5.64 3.33
C ASN A 137 13.31 6.38 3.40
N SER A 138 14.33 5.73 3.97
CA SER A 138 15.68 6.24 4.15
C SER A 138 16.45 6.35 2.83
N ASN A 139 16.12 5.52 1.85
CA ASN A 139 16.66 5.62 0.51
C ASN A 139 15.72 6.46 -0.38
N PRO A 140 16.10 7.69 -0.78
CA PRO A 140 15.25 8.51 -1.64
C PRO A 140 15.08 7.92 -3.05
N ARG A 141 15.92 6.96 -3.46
CA ARG A 141 15.82 6.24 -4.74
C ARG A 141 14.97 4.98 -4.66
N ASN A 142 14.39 4.67 -3.50
CA ASN A 142 13.53 3.50 -3.34
C ASN A 142 12.39 3.52 -4.38
N PRO A 143 12.30 2.49 -5.26
CA PRO A 143 11.28 2.46 -6.29
C PRO A 143 9.91 2.04 -5.76
N VAL A 144 9.86 1.33 -4.62
CA VAL A 144 8.70 0.59 -4.14
C VAL A 144 7.92 1.33 -3.05
N ILE A 145 8.62 1.91 -2.06
CA ILE A 145 8.01 2.55 -0.90
C ILE A 145 7.71 4.02 -1.19
N GLY A 146 8.73 4.88 -1.29
CA GLY A 146 8.58 6.29 -1.66
C GLY A 146 7.46 6.99 -0.88
N VAL A 147 6.44 7.45 -1.60
CA VAL A 147 5.28 8.16 -1.03
C VAL A 147 4.37 7.29 -0.13
N ARG A 148 4.54 5.96 -0.14
CA ARG A 148 3.84 5.02 0.75
C ARG A 148 4.40 5.05 2.18
N SER A 149 5.60 5.60 2.40
CA SER A 149 6.10 5.86 3.75
C SER A 149 5.64 7.23 4.24
N PHE A 150 5.52 7.40 5.56
CA PHE A 150 5.31 8.71 6.16
C PHE A 150 6.53 9.63 6.01
N GLY A 151 7.74 9.09 5.78
CA GLY A 151 8.93 9.88 5.54
C GLY A 151 10.23 9.10 5.73
N ALA A 152 11.33 9.84 5.90
CA ALA A 152 12.67 9.27 6.11
C ALA A 152 13.12 9.28 7.58
N ASP A 153 12.33 9.88 8.47
CA ASP A 153 12.61 9.96 9.91
C ASP A 153 11.88 8.81 10.66
N PRO A 154 12.61 7.96 11.42
CA PRO A 154 12.01 6.83 12.13
C PRO A 154 10.94 7.22 13.15
N GLU A 155 11.14 8.30 13.90
CA GLU A 155 10.21 8.75 14.93
C GLU A 155 8.94 9.35 14.32
N LEU A 156 9.05 9.99 13.14
CA LEU A 156 7.92 10.43 12.31
C LEU A 156 7.12 9.22 11.85
N CYS A 157 7.78 8.25 11.22
CA CYS A 157 7.10 7.03 10.79
C CYS A 157 6.43 6.32 11.98
N ALA A 158 7.05 6.25 13.15
CA ALA A 158 6.50 5.61 14.33
C ALA A 158 5.21 6.25 14.84
N ARG A 159 5.20 7.56 15.09
CA ARG A 159 4.00 8.25 15.61
C ARG A 159 2.84 8.22 14.64
N HIS A 160 3.10 8.31 13.33
CA HIS A 160 2.07 8.21 12.31
C HIS A 160 1.57 6.77 12.11
N THR A 161 2.46 5.78 12.15
CA THR A 161 2.09 4.35 12.10
C THR A 161 1.14 4.01 13.26
N ALA A 162 1.47 4.41 14.49
CA ALA A 162 0.63 4.20 15.65
C ALA A 162 -0.75 4.87 15.50
N ALA A 163 -0.78 6.14 15.09
CA ALA A 163 -2.02 6.87 14.85
C ALA A 163 -2.90 6.21 13.76
N TRP A 164 -2.29 5.72 12.69
CA TRP A 164 -3.01 5.05 11.61
C TRP A 164 -3.61 3.72 12.08
N VAL A 165 -2.84 2.90 12.80
CA VAL A 165 -3.30 1.65 13.43
C VAL A 165 -4.48 1.91 14.35
N GLU A 166 -4.37 2.89 15.25
CA GLU A 166 -5.45 3.27 16.18
C GLU A 166 -6.72 3.71 15.44
N GLY A 167 -6.57 4.57 14.43
CA GLY A 167 -7.71 5.12 13.69
C GLY A 167 -8.46 4.06 12.90
N LEU A 168 -7.74 3.24 12.12
CA LEU A 168 -8.31 2.15 11.33
C LEU A 168 -9.01 1.11 12.23
N GLN A 169 -8.35 0.68 13.32
CA GLN A 169 -8.92 -0.30 14.24
C GLN A 169 -10.10 0.25 15.04
N SER A 170 -10.17 1.56 15.27
CA SER A 170 -11.34 2.20 15.91
C SER A 170 -12.61 2.12 15.06
N ALA A 171 -12.48 1.87 13.75
CA ALA A 171 -13.60 1.60 12.84
C ALA A 171 -13.95 0.10 12.71
N GLY A 172 -13.28 -0.77 13.48
CA GLY A 172 -13.53 -2.22 13.47
C GLY A 172 -12.81 -2.99 12.36
N VAL A 173 -11.79 -2.39 11.72
CA VAL A 173 -10.97 -3.01 10.68
C VAL A 173 -9.58 -3.34 11.24
N ALA A 174 -9.12 -4.58 11.08
CA ALA A 174 -7.80 -4.99 11.55
C ALA A 174 -6.70 -4.31 10.73
N ALA A 175 -5.78 -3.61 11.39
CA ALA A 175 -4.58 -3.06 10.77
C ALA A 175 -3.52 -4.15 10.59
N CYS A 176 -2.71 -4.00 9.54
CA CYS A 176 -1.55 -4.83 9.27
C CYS A 176 -0.34 -3.94 8.95
N SER A 177 0.61 -3.86 9.87
CA SER A 177 1.80 -3.03 9.67
C SER A 177 2.81 -3.75 8.77
N LYS A 178 3.34 -3.06 7.76
CA LYS A 178 4.18 -3.67 6.71
C LYS A 178 5.34 -2.77 6.27
N HIS A 179 6.44 -3.27 5.73
CA HIS A 179 6.74 -4.68 5.45
C HIS A 179 7.92 -5.10 6.34
N PHE A 180 7.65 -5.92 7.36
CA PHE A 180 8.61 -6.25 8.40
C PHE A 180 9.81 -7.03 7.87
N PRO A 181 11.06 -6.70 8.27
CA PRO A 181 11.45 -5.73 9.31
C PRO A 181 11.81 -4.32 8.79
N GLY A 182 11.38 -3.96 7.58
CA GLY A 182 11.58 -2.63 6.97
C GLY A 182 12.09 -2.74 5.54
N HIS A 183 11.33 -2.23 4.57
CA HIS A 183 11.62 -2.26 3.13
C HIS A 183 12.05 -0.88 2.58
N GLY A 184 12.23 0.09 3.46
CA GLY A 184 12.43 1.49 3.09
C GLY A 184 13.83 1.83 2.54
N ASP A 185 14.80 0.94 2.71
CA ASP A 185 16.20 1.11 2.27
C ASP A 185 16.57 0.26 1.05
N THR A 186 15.58 -0.17 0.25
CA THR A 186 15.87 -0.93 -0.97
C THR A 186 16.16 -0.03 -2.18
N ALA A 187 17.00 -0.52 -3.10
CA ALA A 187 17.15 0.01 -4.46
C ALA A 187 16.59 -0.95 -5.53
N VAL A 188 16.16 -2.15 -5.15
CA VAL A 188 15.62 -3.20 -6.02
C VAL A 188 14.17 -3.48 -5.64
N ASP A 189 13.31 -3.65 -6.63
CA ASP A 189 11.92 -4.03 -6.42
C ASP A 189 11.80 -5.54 -6.15
N SER A 190 11.19 -5.91 -5.01
CA SER A 190 10.92 -7.31 -4.63
C SER A 190 10.00 -8.05 -5.59
N HIS A 191 9.25 -7.34 -6.45
CA HIS A 191 8.45 -7.96 -7.49
C HIS A 191 9.31 -8.56 -8.62
N HIS A 192 10.55 -8.08 -8.81
CA HIS A 192 11.41 -8.46 -9.94
C HIS A 192 12.71 -9.17 -9.54
N GLY A 193 13.05 -9.20 -8.25
CA GLY A 193 14.22 -9.87 -7.73
C GLY A 193 14.28 -9.79 -6.21
N LEU A 194 15.19 -10.51 -5.58
CA LEU A 194 15.32 -10.54 -4.12
C LEU A 194 16.12 -9.32 -3.63
N PRO A 195 15.51 -8.31 -2.99
CA PRO A 195 16.24 -7.14 -2.54
C PRO A 195 17.12 -7.46 -1.33
N VAL A 196 18.28 -6.83 -1.26
CA VAL A 196 19.22 -6.97 -0.15
C VAL A 196 19.32 -5.63 0.56
N ILE A 197 19.07 -5.63 1.86
CA ILE A 197 19.35 -4.50 2.74
C ILE A 197 20.60 -4.84 3.55
N ASP A 198 21.71 -4.22 3.16
CA ASP A 198 23.04 -4.45 3.73
C ASP A 198 23.38 -3.35 4.75
N VAL A 199 22.73 -3.43 5.92
CA VAL A 199 23.01 -2.55 7.06
C VAL A 199 23.25 -3.36 8.33
N ASP A 200 23.97 -2.76 9.28
CA ASP A 200 24.21 -3.36 10.59
C ASP A 200 22.92 -3.48 11.42
N LEU A 201 22.91 -4.43 12.35
CA LEU A 201 21.78 -4.67 13.25
C LEU A 201 21.42 -3.44 14.10
N ASP A 202 22.40 -2.64 14.49
CA ASP A 202 22.18 -1.41 15.26
C ASP A 202 21.44 -0.34 14.44
N VAL A 203 21.69 -0.28 13.12
CA VAL A 203 20.96 0.61 12.20
C VAL A 203 19.52 0.14 12.08
N LEU A 204 19.28 -1.17 11.84
CA LEU A 204 17.93 -1.73 11.79
C LEU A 204 17.13 -1.41 13.05
N ARG A 205 17.74 -1.59 14.22
CA ARG A 205 17.09 -1.31 15.51
C ARG A 205 16.77 0.16 15.72
N ALA A 206 17.67 1.06 15.31
CA ALA A 206 17.52 2.49 15.50
C ALA A 206 16.70 3.20 14.40
N ARG A 207 16.43 2.52 13.27
CA ARG A 207 15.75 3.08 12.11
C ARG A 207 14.52 2.28 11.71
N ASP A 208 14.73 1.07 11.21
CA ASP A 208 13.70 0.29 10.52
C ASP A 208 12.69 -0.34 11.50
N LEU A 209 13.12 -0.74 12.69
CA LEU A 209 12.25 -1.38 13.70
C LEU A 209 11.44 -0.40 14.54
N ILE A 210 11.80 0.89 14.56
CA ILE A 210 11.16 1.91 15.41
C ILE A 210 9.66 2.03 15.11
N PRO A 211 9.20 2.09 13.84
CA PRO A 211 7.76 2.13 13.56
C PRO A 211 7.01 0.84 13.89
N PHE A 212 7.65 -0.33 13.77
CA PHE A 212 7.03 -1.60 14.15
C PHE A 212 6.85 -1.70 15.67
N GLN A 213 7.80 -1.22 16.46
CA GLN A 213 7.64 -1.12 17.92
C GLN A 213 6.43 -0.25 18.29
N ALA A 214 6.28 0.89 17.62
CA ALA A 214 5.13 1.78 17.82
C ALA A 214 3.80 1.13 17.38
N ALA A 215 3.80 0.39 16.27
CA ALA A 215 2.62 -0.36 15.81
C ALA A 215 2.20 -1.45 16.81
N ILE A 216 3.16 -2.19 17.37
CA ILE A 216 2.93 -3.22 18.39
C ILE A 216 2.36 -2.57 19.66
N ALA A 217 2.95 -1.45 20.11
CA ALA A 217 2.46 -0.70 21.26
C ALA A 217 1.04 -0.14 21.05
N ALA A 218 0.71 0.28 19.82
CA ALA A 218 -0.64 0.69 19.41
C ALA A 218 -1.63 -0.49 19.26
N GLY A 219 -1.15 -1.74 19.40
CA GLY A 219 -1.97 -2.93 19.37
C GLY A 219 -2.40 -3.36 17.96
N THR A 220 -1.52 -3.18 16.97
CA THR A 220 -1.74 -3.67 15.58
C THR A 220 -2.14 -5.15 15.57
N LYS A 221 -3.17 -5.49 14.81
CA LYS A 221 -3.72 -6.86 14.76
C LYS A 221 -2.88 -7.81 13.92
N ALA A 222 -2.20 -7.30 12.91
CA ALA A 222 -1.34 -8.07 12.03
C ALA A 222 -0.01 -7.36 11.73
N VAL A 223 1.00 -8.13 11.36
CA VAL A 223 2.25 -7.65 10.76
C VAL A 223 2.52 -8.46 9.50
N MET A 224 2.74 -7.76 8.39
CA MET A 224 3.12 -8.38 7.13
C MET A 224 4.63 -8.36 6.97
N THR A 225 5.22 -9.48 6.58
CA THR A 225 6.67 -9.64 6.36
C THR A 225 7.07 -9.18 4.97
N ALA A 226 8.34 -8.85 4.75
CA ALA A 226 8.89 -8.51 3.45
C ALA A 226 9.74 -9.66 2.87
N HIS A 227 9.69 -9.86 1.55
CA HIS A 227 10.60 -10.78 0.84
C HIS A 227 11.95 -10.12 0.56
N ILE A 228 12.70 -9.81 1.62
CA ILE A 228 14.00 -9.12 1.56
C ILE A 228 15.08 -9.91 2.30
N MET A 229 16.30 -9.88 1.78
CA MET A 229 17.49 -10.40 2.46
C MET A 229 18.07 -9.32 3.36
N ILE A 230 18.36 -9.70 4.61
CA ILE A 230 19.04 -8.84 5.57
C ILE A 230 20.17 -9.67 6.18
N PRO A 231 21.38 -9.64 5.61
CA PRO A 231 22.46 -10.53 6.03
C PRO A 231 22.86 -10.41 7.50
N ALA A 232 22.66 -9.22 8.10
CA ALA A 232 22.88 -8.98 9.53
C ALA A 232 21.89 -9.72 10.45
N LEU A 233 20.72 -10.11 9.95
CA LEU A 233 19.73 -10.94 10.66
C LEU A 233 19.84 -12.40 10.25
N ASP A 234 19.84 -12.67 8.95
CA ASP A 234 19.96 -14.01 8.39
C ASP A 234 20.66 -13.94 7.01
N PRO A 235 21.88 -14.49 6.87
CA PRO A 235 22.62 -14.44 5.62
C PRO A 235 22.11 -15.43 4.56
N LYS A 236 21.14 -16.29 4.89
CA LYS A 236 20.70 -17.40 4.01
C LYS A 236 19.26 -17.27 3.56
N LEU A 237 18.39 -16.74 4.41
CA LEU A 237 16.95 -16.72 4.16
C LEU A 237 16.41 -15.29 4.15
N PRO A 238 15.45 -14.98 3.25
CA PRO A 238 14.74 -13.73 3.31
C PRO A 238 13.90 -13.66 4.59
N ALA A 239 13.58 -12.44 5.03
CA ALA A 239 12.86 -12.19 6.28
C ALA A 239 11.58 -13.04 6.43
N THR A 240 10.78 -13.19 5.37
CA THR A 240 9.57 -14.03 5.37
C THR A 240 9.83 -15.51 5.66
N LEU A 241 11.02 -16.04 5.34
CA LEU A 241 11.37 -17.45 5.52
C LEU A 241 12.32 -17.69 6.70
N SER A 242 12.72 -16.64 7.43
CA SER A 242 13.74 -16.74 8.48
C SER A 242 13.12 -16.89 9.87
N PRO A 243 13.36 -18.01 10.58
CA PRO A 243 12.97 -18.15 11.99
C PRO A 243 13.63 -17.09 12.89
N THR A 244 14.86 -16.67 12.57
CA THR A 244 15.56 -15.61 13.29
C THR A 244 14.77 -14.30 13.24
N VAL A 245 14.15 -13.99 12.10
CA VAL A 245 13.37 -12.76 11.92
C VAL A 245 11.97 -12.89 12.51
N LEU A 246 11.23 -13.96 12.19
CA LEU A 246 9.82 -14.08 12.59
C LEU A 246 9.66 -14.53 14.05
N ARG A 247 10.45 -15.50 14.49
CA ARG A 247 10.38 -16.03 15.85
C ARG A 247 11.27 -15.24 16.80
N ASP A 248 12.56 -15.14 16.49
CA ASP A 248 13.55 -14.66 17.46
C ASP A 248 13.58 -13.12 17.56
N LEU A 249 13.24 -12.40 16.47
CA LEU A 249 13.13 -10.94 16.48
C LEU A 249 11.68 -10.46 16.70
N LEU A 250 10.70 -10.88 15.89
CA LEU A 250 9.34 -10.35 15.99
C LEU A 250 8.55 -10.93 17.18
N ARG A 251 8.49 -12.25 17.29
CA ARG A 251 7.65 -12.96 18.29
C ARG A 251 8.24 -12.98 19.70
N ALA A 252 9.56 -13.17 19.83
CA ALA A 252 10.24 -13.35 21.12
C ALA A 252 10.05 -12.14 22.04
N ALA A 253 10.10 -12.37 23.35
CA ALA A 253 9.84 -11.31 24.33
C ALA A 253 10.95 -10.24 24.31
N PRO A 254 10.65 -9.00 24.71
CA PRO A 254 11.68 -7.95 24.86
C PRO A 254 12.83 -8.33 25.77
N ALA A 255 12.59 -9.17 26.78
CA ALA A 255 13.63 -9.70 27.66
C ALA A 255 14.66 -10.59 26.92
N ASP A 256 14.26 -11.20 25.81
CA ASP A 256 15.10 -12.06 24.96
C ASP A 256 15.67 -11.30 23.75
N GLY A 257 15.42 -9.99 23.66
CA GLY A 257 15.86 -9.15 22.55
C GLY A 257 14.91 -9.07 21.36
N GLY A 258 13.70 -9.65 21.46
CA GLY A 258 12.64 -9.54 20.45
C GLY A 258 11.67 -8.37 20.69
N LEU A 259 10.63 -8.27 19.86
CA LEU A 259 9.62 -7.20 19.91
C LEU A 259 8.35 -7.60 20.69
N GLY A 260 8.20 -8.88 21.04
CA GLY A 260 7.09 -9.40 21.85
C GLY A 260 5.75 -9.48 21.11
N TYR A 261 5.73 -9.46 19.77
CA TYR A 261 4.49 -9.36 19.02
C TYR A 261 3.65 -10.64 19.08
N GLN A 262 2.43 -10.56 19.61
CA GLN A 262 1.54 -11.72 19.78
C GLN A 262 0.38 -11.82 18.77
N GLY A 263 0.26 -10.88 17.83
CA GLY A 263 -0.80 -10.90 16.81
C GLY A 263 -0.51 -11.83 15.63
N LEU A 264 -1.22 -11.64 14.53
CA LEU A 264 -1.10 -12.44 13.31
C LEU A 264 0.13 -12.00 12.50
N ILE A 265 1.03 -12.93 12.15
CA ILE A 265 2.09 -12.68 11.17
C ILE A 265 1.60 -13.18 9.81
N VAL A 266 1.60 -12.33 8.78
CA VAL A 266 1.23 -12.72 7.41
C VAL A 266 2.42 -12.52 6.47
N SER A 267 2.59 -13.39 5.48
CA SER A 267 3.59 -13.15 4.43
C SER A 267 3.17 -11.99 3.52
N ASP A 268 4.13 -11.36 2.83
CA ASP A 268 3.81 -10.72 1.54
C ASP A 268 3.35 -11.78 0.51
N ALA A 269 2.91 -11.33 -0.67
CA ALA A 269 2.39 -12.20 -1.72
C ALA A 269 3.42 -13.27 -2.14
N ILE A 270 3.12 -14.55 -1.86
CA ILE A 270 4.07 -15.66 -2.03
C ILE A 270 4.45 -15.92 -3.49
N GLU A 271 3.63 -15.43 -4.43
CA GLU A 271 3.88 -15.49 -5.87
C GLU A 271 4.92 -14.46 -6.37
N MET A 272 5.37 -13.53 -5.53
CA MET A 272 6.41 -12.57 -5.91
C MET A 272 7.72 -13.29 -6.24
N GLY A 273 8.43 -12.83 -7.26
CA GLY A 273 9.64 -13.48 -7.80
C GLY A 273 10.74 -13.72 -6.76
N ALA A 274 10.84 -12.84 -5.74
CA ALA A 274 11.76 -13.02 -4.62
C ALA A 274 11.61 -14.37 -3.88
N ILE A 275 10.42 -14.99 -3.91
CA ILE A 275 10.16 -16.34 -3.37
C ILE A 275 9.87 -17.34 -4.49
N ALA A 276 8.99 -16.99 -5.43
CA ALA A 276 8.52 -17.91 -6.46
C ALA A 276 9.66 -18.41 -7.36
N ASP A 277 10.61 -17.54 -7.72
CA ASP A 277 11.72 -17.88 -8.61
C ASP A 277 12.90 -18.55 -7.89
N THR A 278 12.99 -18.38 -6.56
CA THR A 278 14.14 -18.83 -5.75
C THR A 278 13.86 -20.12 -4.98
N PHE A 279 12.69 -20.24 -4.36
CA PHE A 279 12.28 -21.39 -3.55
C PHE A 279 11.11 -22.16 -4.19
N GLY A 280 10.29 -21.49 -4.99
CA GLY A 280 9.01 -22.00 -5.47
C GLY A 280 7.91 -21.80 -4.43
N MET A 281 6.69 -21.51 -4.90
CA MET A 281 5.57 -21.11 -4.03
C MET A 281 5.20 -22.16 -2.97
N GLY A 282 5.14 -23.44 -3.34
CA GLY A 282 4.79 -24.51 -2.41
C GLY A 282 5.83 -24.68 -1.29
N GLU A 283 7.12 -24.66 -1.63
CA GLU A 283 8.19 -24.76 -0.63
C GLU A 283 8.30 -23.48 0.20
N GLY A 284 8.22 -22.31 -0.43
CA GLY A 284 8.21 -21.01 0.26
C GLY A 284 7.07 -20.90 1.28
N THR A 285 5.89 -21.43 0.95
CA THR A 285 4.74 -21.49 1.87
C THR A 285 5.03 -22.33 3.10
N VAL A 286 5.59 -23.54 2.92
CA VAL A 286 5.95 -24.43 4.03
C VAL A 286 7.04 -23.79 4.91
N LEU A 287 8.06 -23.20 4.29
CA LEU A 287 9.15 -22.52 4.99
C LEU A 287 8.66 -21.29 5.77
N ALA A 288 7.76 -20.49 5.20
CA ALA A 288 7.19 -19.31 5.88
C ALA A 288 6.40 -19.73 7.14
N LEU A 289 5.54 -20.75 7.03
CA LEU A 289 4.79 -21.27 8.18
C LEU A 289 5.72 -21.84 9.26
N ALA A 290 6.73 -22.60 8.85
CA ALA A 290 7.75 -23.16 9.75
C ALA A 290 8.60 -22.07 10.43
N ALA A 291 8.88 -20.97 9.73
CA ALA A 291 9.64 -19.84 10.26
C ALA A 291 8.86 -19.03 11.31
N GLY A 292 7.53 -18.97 11.19
CA GLY A 292 6.67 -18.28 12.15
C GLY A 292 5.55 -17.42 11.54
N ALA A 293 5.37 -17.43 10.22
CA ALA A 293 4.20 -16.81 9.59
C ALA A 293 2.94 -17.62 9.94
N ASP A 294 1.83 -16.94 10.24
CA ASP A 294 0.55 -17.55 10.61
C ASP A 294 -0.45 -17.58 9.45
N ALA A 295 -0.25 -16.72 8.45
CA ALA A 295 -1.06 -16.66 7.25
C ALA A 295 -0.20 -16.39 6.01
N ILE A 296 -0.67 -16.83 4.85
CA ILE A 296 0.02 -16.75 3.58
C ILE A 296 -0.81 -15.92 2.61
N CYS A 297 -0.28 -14.76 2.22
CA CYS A 297 -0.88 -13.91 1.21
C CYS A 297 -0.66 -14.53 -0.17
N VAL A 298 -1.75 -14.66 -0.94
CA VAL A 298 -1.75 -15.14 -2.32
C VAL A 298 -2.83 -14.36 -3.06
N GLY A 299 -2.60 -13.81 -4.24
CA GLY A 299 -3.69 -13.11 -4.93
C GLY A 299 -3.32 -11.88 -5.73
N GLY A 300 -2.09 -11.37 -5.60
CA GLY A 300 -1.63 -10.22 -6.35
C GLY A 300 -1.72 -10.45 -7.86
N GLY A 301 -1.37 -11.67 -8.31
CA GLY A 301 -1.50 -12.09 -9.71
C GLY A 301 -2.27 -13.41 -9.91
N LEU A 302 -2.04 -14.40 -9.04
CA LEU A 302 -2.68 -15.72 -9.14
C LEU A 302 -4.00 -15.74 -8.37
N ALA A 303 -5.07 -16.20 -9.00
CA ALA A 303 -6.44 -16.02 -8.48
C ALA A 303 -7.38 -17.19 -8.81
N ASP A 304 -6.80 -18.38 -9.03
CA ASP A 304 -7.49 -19.61 -9.43
C ASP A 304 -7.51 -20.67 -8.32
N GLU A 305 -8.43 -21.63 -8.44
CA GLU A 305 -8.60 -22.73 -7.48
C GLU A 305 -7.39 -23.68 -7.45
N GLU A 306 -6.70 -23.89 -8.58
CA GLU A 306 -5.56 -24.82 -8.67
C GLU A 306 -4.40 -24.35 -7.80
N THR A 307 -4.12 -23.05 -7.79
CA THR A 307 -3.11 -22.44 -6.92
C THR A 307 -3.42 -22.71 -5.44
N VAL A 308 -4.68 -22.53 -5.01
CA VAL A 308 -5.10 -22.78 -3.62
C VAL A 308 -4.92 -24.26 -3.23
N LEU A 309 -5.32 -25.17 -4.11
CA LEU A 309 -5.19 -26.61 -3.89
C LEU A 309 -3.72 -27.03 -3.83
N MET A 310 -2.88 -26.51 -4.72
CA MET A 310 -1.44 -26.77 -4.75
C MET A 310 -0.76 -26.34 -3.46
N LEU A 311 -1.06 -25.14 -2.95
CA LEU A 311 -0.49 -24.64 -1.70
C LEU A 311 -1.00 -25.43 -0.48
N ARG A 312 -2.30 -25.73 -0.41
CA ARG A 312 -2.85 -26.60 0.64
C ARG A 312 -2.14 -27.95 0.66
N ASP A 313 -1.97 -28.58 -0.50
CA ASP A 313 -1.37 -29.91 -0.59
C ASP A 313 0.14 -29.87 -0.27
N ALA A 314 0.83 -28.79 -0.61
CA ALA A 314 2.21 -28.54 -0.18
C ALA A 314 2.34 -28.45 1.34
N ILE A 315 1.43 -27.74 2.02
CA ILE A 315 1.37 -27.64 3.49
C ILE A 315 1.17 -29.02 4.10
N VAL A 316 0.15 -29.76 3.63
CA VAL A 316 -0.17 -31.11 4.14
C VAL A 316 1.02 -32.06 3.94
N ALA A 317 1.68 -32.02 2.77
CA ALA A 317 2.86 -32.81 2.50
C ALA A 317 4.05 -32.40 3.39
N GLY A 318 4.23 -31.10 3.64
CA GLY A 318 5.22 -30.56 4.56
C GLY A 318 5.06 -31.10 5.98
N VAL A 319 3.83 -31.14 6.49
CA VAL A 319 3.50 -31.71 7.80
C VAL A 319 3.77 -33.21 7.85
N ARG A 320 3.26 -33.98 6.86
CA ARG A 320 3.47 -35.43 6.80
C ARG A 320 4.94 -35.83 6.67
N ALA A 321 5.76 -34.98 6.06
CA ALA A 321 7.20 -35.17 5.94
C ALA A 321 8.00 -34.69 7.16
N GLY A 322 7.36 -34.09 8.18
CA GLY A 322 8.02 -33.54 9.36
C GLY A 322 8.82 -32.26 9.10
N ARG A 323 8.53 -31.55 7.99
CA ARG A 323 9.16 -30.26 7.66
C ARG A 323 8.42 -29.06 8.23
N LEU A 324 7.14 -29.24 8.56
CA LEU A 324 6.31 -28.29 9.30
C LEU A 324 5.66 -29.04 10.46
N ASP A 325 5.84 -28.57 11.69
CA ASP A 325 5.19 -29.20 12.84
C ASP A 325 3.66 -29.00 12.76
N GLU A 326 2.90 -30.07 13.01
CA GLU A 326 1.43 -30.00 12.95
C GLU A 326 0.85 -29.03 14.00
N GLU A 327 1.44 -29.01 15.20
CA GLU A 327 1.06 -28.06 16.26
C GLU A 327 1.33 -26.61 15.84
N ARG A 328 2.41 -26.36 15.08
CA ARG A 328 2.73 -25.03 14.55
C ARG A 328 1.65 -24.57 13.56
N LEU A 329 1.20 -25.45 12.67
CA LEU A 329 0.11 -25.16 11.74
C LEU A 329 -1.22 -24.92 12.46
N ALA A 330 -1.52 -25.72 13.49
CA ALA A 330 -2.73 -25.55 14.29
C ALA A 330 -2.73 -24.20 15.04
N ASP A 331 -1.59 -23.76 15.60
CA ASP A 331 -1.42 -22.44 16.21
C ASP A 331 -1.64 -21.30 15.19
N ALA A 332 -1.03 -21.41 14.01
CA ALA A 332 -1.22 -20.45 12.91
C ALA A 332 -2.71 -20.31 12.54
N ALA A 333 -3.38 -21.45 12.32
CA ALA A 333 -4.80 -21.47 11.99
C ALA A 333 -5.68 -20.93 13.14
N ALA A 334 -5.32 -21.17 14.40
CA ALA A 334 -6.03 -20.61 15.55
C ALA A 334 -5.91 -19.07 15.63
N ARG A 335 -4.74 -18.51 15.26
CA ARG A 335 -4.54 -17.05 15.20
C ARG A 335 -5.38 -16.40 14.11
N VAL A 336 -5.47 -17.02 12.92
CA VAL A 336 -6.36 -16.58 11.84
C VAL A 336 -7.82 -16.56 12.31
N ARG A 337 -8.31 -17.66 12.90
CA ARG A 337 -9.68 -17.75 13.42
C ARG A 337 -9.96 -16.73 14.55
N THR A 338 -8.98 -16.48 15.40
CA THR A 338 -9.09 -15.49 16.49
C THR A 338 -9.25 -14.08 15.92
N LEU A 339 -8.48 -13.72 14.89
CA LEU A 339 -8.63 -12.43 14.23
C LEU A 339 -9.98 -12.32 13.50
N GLY A 340 -10.42 -13.41 12.84
CA GLY A 340 -11.75 -13.49 12.22
C GLY A 340 -12.89 -13.22 13.20
N SER A 341 -12.82 -13.88 14.37
CA SER A 341 -13.77 -13.67 15.47
C SER A 341 -13.73 -12.24 16.01
N TRP A 342 -12.54 -11.66 16.17
CA TRP A 342 -12.39 -10.25 16.56
C TRP A 342 -13.04 -9.32 15.54
N GLY A 343 -12.84 -9.57 14.24
CA GLY A 343 -13.43 -8.78 13.17
C GLY A 343 -14.95 -8.84 13.17
N ARG A 344 -15.54 -10.04 13.35
CA ARG A 344 -17.00 -10.19 13.46
C ARG A 344 -17.58 -9.45 14.66
N ILE A 345 -16.93 -9.53 15.82
CA ILE A 345 -17.38 -8.82 17.03
C ILE A 345 -17.26 -7.30 16.85
N SER A 346 -16.14 -6.84 16.30
CA SER A 346 -15.86 -5.41 16.08
C SER A 346 -16.78 -4.78 15.03
N ALA A 347 -17.33 -5.60 14.12
CA ALA A 347 -18.31 -5.18 13.12
C ALA A 347 -19.73 -4.96 13.68
N GLN A 348 -19.97 -5.27 14.97
CA GLN A 348 -21.25 -5.02 15.66
C GLN A 348 -21.30 -3.58 16.15
N GLY A 349 -22.37 -2.86 15.80
CA GLY A 349 -22.59 -1.48 16.23
C GLY A 349 -23.05 -0.59 15.07
N GLU A 350 -23.21 0.70 15.37
CA GLU A 350 -23.49 1.70 14.34
C GLU A 350 -22.30 1.84 13.39
N ARG A 351 -22.61 2.02 12.11
CA ARG A 351 -21.62 2.31 11.06
C ARG A 351 -21.90 3.71 10.53
N PRO A 352 -21.24 4.74 11.08
CA PRO A 352 -21.35 6.08 10.54
C PRO A 352 -20.83 6.10 9.11
N GLU A 353 -21.49 6.88 8.26
CA GLU A 353 -20.96 7.20 6.93
C GLU A 353 -19.59 7.90 7.05
N PRO A 354 -18.62 7.59 6.18
CA PRO A 354 -17.31 8.21 6.22
C PRO A 354 -17.35 9.70 5.87
N ASP A 355 -16.67 10.55 6.65
CA ASP A 355 -16.45 11.98 6.31
C ASP A 355 -15.34 12.11 5.27
N LEU A 356 -15.70 12.11 3.98
CA LEU A 356 -14.76 12.31 2.89
C LEU A 356 -14.06 13.68 2.92
N ALA A 357 -14.63 14.68 3.61
CA ALA A 357 -14.02 16.01 3.66
C ALA A 357 -12.72 16.03 4.45
N VAL A 358 -12.45 15.05 5.34
CA VAL A 358 -11.17 14.94 6.04
C VAL A 358 -9.99 14.78 5.08
N GLY A 359 -10.19 14.02 4.00
CA GLY A 359 -9.16 13.77 3.01
C GLY A 359 -8.75 15.03 2.26
N LEU A 360 -9.72 15.82 1.78
CA LEU A 360 -9.43 17.09 1.12
C LEU A 360 -8.83 18.13 2.09
N ARG A 361 -9.29 18.19 3.35
CA ARG A 361 -8.68 19.04 4.40
C ARG A 361 -7.21 18.69 4.61
N ALA A 362 -6.89 17.39 4.71
CA ALA A 362 -5.53 16.91 4.85
C ALA A 362 -4.69 17.23 3.61
N ALA A 363 -5.20 16.94 2.41
CA ALA A 363 -4.50 17.21 1.15
C ALA A 363 -4.15 18.69 0.97
N ARG A 364 -5.05 19.61 1.34
CA ARG A 364 -4.75 21.06 1.36
C ARG A 364 -3.59 21.37 2.31
N ARG A 365 -3.63 20.89 3.55
CA ARG A 365 -2.56 21.11 4.55
C ARG A 365 -1.21 20.52 4.11
N ALA A 366 -1.21 19.44 3.32
CA ALA A 366 0.01 18.79 2.85
C ALA A 366 0.73 19.57 1.73
N LEU A 367 0.11 20.58 1.12
CA LEU A 367 0.74 21.27 -0.02
C LEU A 367 1.94 22.10 0.42
N ARG A 368 3.08 21.89 -0.25
CA ARG A 368 4.20 22.84 -0.23
C ARG A 368 4.16 23.68 -1.50
N VAL A 369 3.86 24.97 -1.34
CA VAL A 369 3.75 25.93 -2.45
C VAL A 369 4.94 26.89 -2.44
N VAL A 370 5.73 26.90 -3.50
CA VAL A 370 6.88 27.80 -3.68
C VAL A 370 6.63 28.71 -4.87
N ARG A 371 6.82 30.02 -4.68
CA ARG A 371 6.73 31.01 -5.76
C ARG A 371 8.10 31.63 -5.98
N ALA A 372 8.59 31.59 -7.22
CA ALA A 372 9.91 32.12 -7.54
C ALA A 372 9.92 33.66 -7.45
N PRO A 373 10.89 34.27 -6.73
CA PRO A 373 10.99 35.72 -6.65
C PRO A 373 11.10 36.37 -8.02
N GLY A 374 10.33 37.45 -8.25
CA GLY A 374 10.35 38.20 -9.51
C GLY A 374 9.69 37.50 -10.71
N ARG A 375 9.16 36.28 -10.55
CA ARG A 375 8.39 35.59 -11.60
C ARG A 375 6.90 35.68 -11.33
N VAL A 376 6.12 36.01 -12.37
CA VAL A 376 4.67 36.05 -12.29
C VAL A 376 4.12 34.69 -12.70
N ALA A 377 3.29 34.11 -11.84
CA ALA A 377 2.51 32.90 -12.12
C ALA A 377 1.02 33.25 -12.11
N PRO A 378 0.44 33.71 -13.23
CA PRO A 378 -0.99 33.99 -13.28
C PRO A 378 -1.80 32.72 -13.01
N PRO A 379 -2.96 32.84 -12.32
CA PRO A 379 -3.87 31.72 -12.16
C PRO A 379 -4.32 31.15 -13.51
N VAL A 380 -4.51 29.83 -13.56
CA VAL A 380 -5.20 29.17 -14.66
C VAL A 380 -6.65 29.67 -14.67
N SER A 381 -7.04 30.35 -15.74
CA SER A 381 -8.37 30.96 -15.90
C SER A 381 -9.14 30.43 -17.12
N GLU A 382 -8.44 29.93 -18.14
CA GLU A 382 -9.03 29.25 -19.30
C GLU A 382 -8.00 28.37 -20.02
N ARG A 383 -8.47 27.25 -20.61
CA ARG A 383 -7.77 26.38 -21.60
C ARG A 383 -6.24 26.18 -21.40
N PRO A 384 -5.78 25.68 -20.24
CA PRO A 384 -4.36 25.39 -20.02
C PRO A 384 -3.82 24.33 -21.00
N TYR A 385 -2.49 24.27 -21.10
CA TYR A 385 -1.76 23.14 -21.67
C TYR A 385 -1.05 22.40 -20.53
N VAL A 386 -1.34 21.11 -20.37
CA VAL A 386 -0.82 20.26 -19.29
C VAL A 386 0.12 19.22 -19.88
N ALA A 387 1.41 19.31 -19.56
CA ALA A 387 2.39 18.29 -19.92
C ALA A 387 2.68 17.42 -18.68
N SER A 388 2.40 16.13 -18.77
CA SER A 388 2.64 15.14 -17.71
C SER A 388 3.86 14.29 -18.02
N PHE A 389 4.76 14.16 -17.06
CA PHE A 389 5.99 13.39 -17.18
C PHE A 389 6.00 12.30 -16.12
N SER A 390 6.02 11.05 -16.58
CA SER A 390 6.06 9.87 -15.71
C SER A 390 6.94 8.79 -16.31
N ASP A 391 7.44 7.95 -15.44
CA ASP A 391 8.04 6.66 -15.80
C ASP A 391 7.02 5.52 -15.53
N GLU A 392 7.39 4.27 -15.78
CA GLU A 392 6.49 3.12 -15.56
C GLU A 392 5.94 3.07 -14.11
N PRO A 393 4.63 2.80 -13.92
CA PRO A 393 4.03 2.70 -12.59
C PRO A 393 4.56 1.48 -11.82
N ASN A 394 4.72 1.63 -10.50
CA ASN A 394 5.01 0.52 -9.60
C ASN A 394 3.81 -0.46 -9.54
N ILE A 395 4.07 -1.77 -9.57
CA ILE A 395 3.06 -2.83 -9.49
C ILE A 395 2.13 -2.66 -8.27
N ALA A 396 2.64 -2.20 -7.12
CA ALA A 396 1.81 -1.97 -5.93
C ALA A 396 0.71 -0.90 -6.15
N VAL A 397 0.96 0.08 -7.03
CA VAL A 397 0.01 1.15 -7.40
C VAL A 397 -1.02 0.65 -8.43
N GLY A 398 -0.61 -0.28 -9.29
CA GLY A 398 -1.41 -0.75 -10.44
C GLY A 398 -1.36 0.23 -11.62
N ASP A 399 -1.96 -0.16 -12.75
CA ASP A 399 -2.01 0.60 -14.00
C ASP A 399 -3.37 1.28 -14.26
N VAL A 400 -4.38 0.99 -13.43
CA VAL A 400 -5.75 1.50 -13.58
C VAL A 400 -6.02 2.82 -12.86
N THR A 401 -5.21 3.19 -11.86
CA THR A 401 -5.49 4.34 -11.00
C THR A 401 -5.15 5.66 -11.71
N PRO A 402 -6.15 6.53 -12.00
CA PRO A 402 -5.87 7.80 -12.65
C PRO A 402 -5.10 8.73 -11.71
N TRP A 403 -4.17 9.49 -12.27
CA TRP A 403 -3.35 10.44 -11.52
C TRP A 403 -3.15 11.74 -12.30
N GLY A 404 -2.58 12.75 -11.63
CA GLY A 404 -2.32 14.05 -12.23
C GLY A 404 -3.47 15.04 -12.09
N VAL A 405 -3.26 16.24 -12.62
CA VAL A 405 -4.27 17.33 -12.62
C VAL A 405 -4.90 17.56 -13.99
N ALA A 406 -4.47 16.82 -15.01
CA ALA A 406 -4.86 17.03 -16.40
C ALA A 406 -6.37 16.88 -16.61
N GLY A 407 -6.95 15.76 -16.19
CA GLY A 407 -8.40 15.52 -16.29
C GLY A 407 -9.22 16.54 -15.49
N MET A 408 -8.79 16.85 -14.26
CA MET A 408 -9.46 17.84 -13.40
C MET A 408 -9.49 19.25 -14.02
N LEU A 409 -8.39 19.66 -14.67
CA LEU A 409 -8.31 20.93 -15.39
C LEU A 409 -9.14 20.90 -16.68
N ALA A 410 -9.21 19.76 -17.38
CA ALA A 410 -10.03 19.60 -18.58
C ALA A 410 -11.53 19.70 -18.28
N ASP A 411 -11.99 19.07 -17.20
CA ASP A 411 -13.39 19.16 -16.73
C ASP A 411 -13.77 20.60 -16.37
N ARG A 412 -12.84 21.31 -15.72
CA ARG A 412 -13.08 22.68 -15.28
C ARG A 412 -12.95 23.71 -16.40
N PHE A 413 -12.04 23.49 -17.35
CA PHE A 413 -11.73 24.42 -18.43
C PHE A 413 -11.77 23.68 -19.78
N PRO A 414 -12.96 23.64 -20.43
CA PRO A 414 -13.10 23.06 -21.76
C PRO A 414 -12.08 23.65 -22.75
N GLY A 415 -11.45 22.77 -23.55
CA GLY A 415 -10.37 23.14 -24.46
C GLY A 415 -8.96 23.09 -23.84
N THR A 416 -8.83 22.58 -22.61
CA THR A 416 -7.54 22.12 -22.06
C THR A 416 -6.90 21.12 -23.01
N ARG A 417 -5.60 21.29 -23.27
CA ARG A 417 -4.80 20.31 -24.02
C ARG A 417 -3.86 19.59 -23.08
N THR A 418 -3.62 18.32 -23.36
CA THR A 418 -2.79 17.45 -22.52
C THR A 418 -1.76 16.72 -23.38
N ARG A 419 -0.58 16.47 -22.81
CA ARG A 419 0.46 15.66 -23.43
C ARG A 419 1.16 14.84 -22.35
N GLU A 420 1.21 13.53 -22.55
CA GLU A 420 2.05 12.64 -21.76
C GLU A 420 3.40 12.48 -22.45
N VAL A 421 4.46 12.46 -21.66
CA VAL A 421 5.85 12.38 -22.11
C VAL A 421 6.55 11.28 -21.33
N SER A 422 7.14 10.35 -22.08
CA SER A 422 7.90 9.22 -21.54
C SER A 422 9.41 9.44 -21.62
N ALA A 423 10.18 8.60 -20.92
CA ALA A 423 11.64 8.59 -21.00
C ALA A 423 12.14 8.34 -22.45
N ALA A 424 11.40 7.56 -23.25
CA ALA A 424 11.76 7.22 -24.62
C ALA A 424 11.71 8.43 -25.57
N GLU A 425 10.86 9.42 -25.27
CA GLU A 425 10.73 10.67 -26.05
C GLU A 425 11.72 11.75 -25.59
N ALA A 426 12.30 11.60 -24.39
CA ALA A 426 13.14 12.59 -23.73
C ALA A 426 14.63 12.19 -23.69
N THR A 427 15.12 11.48 -24.71
CA THR A 427 16.56 11.18 -24.82
C THR A 427 17.37 12.46 -25.03
N PRO A 428 18.67 12.50 -24.69
CA PRO A 428 19.50 13.69 -24.86
C PRO A 428 19.47 14.28 -26.28
N GLU A 429 19.34 13.43 -27.30
CA GLU A 429 19.31 13.82 -28.72
C GLU A 429 17.97 14.42 -29.14
N LEU A 430 16.87 13.99 -28.51
CA LEU A 430 15.50 14.42 -28.82
C LEU A 430 15.04 15.58 -27.94
N LEU A 431 15.75 15.87 -26.85
CA LEU A 431 15.35 16.79 -25.81
C LEU A 431 14.99 18.19 -26.33
N ASP A 432 15.83 18.79 -27.16
CA ASP A 432 15.59 20.15 -27.67
C ASP A 432 14.39 20.19 -28.63
N ALA A 433 14.20 19.15 -29.43
CA ALA A 433 13.03 19.03 -30.32
C ALA A 433 11.74 18.89 -29.51
N LEU A 434 11.73 17.97 -28.53
CA LEU A 434 10.61 17.77 -27.61
C LEU A 434 10.23 19.07 -26.88
N VAL A 435 11.21 19.80 -26.34
CA VAL A 435 10.96 21.09 -25.67
C VAL A 435 10.35 22.10 -26.64
N GLY A 436 10.86 22.19 -27.87
CA GLY A 436 10.31 23.07 -28.91
C GLY A 436 8.86 22.75 -29.26
N GLU A 437 8.53 21.47 -29.41
CA GLU A 437 7.18 20.97 -29.66
C GLU A 437 6.23 21.36 -28.52
N LEU A 438 6.57 21.02 -27.27
CA LEU A 438 5.74 21.33 -26.10
C LEU A 438 5.50 22.83 -25.92
N VAL A 439 6.50 23.68 -26.19
CA VAL A 439 6.36 25.14 -26.12
C VAL A 439 5.43 25.65 -27.22
N ALA A 440 5.56 25.14 -28.45
CA ALA A 440 4.70 25.52 -29.57
C ALA A 440 3.24 25.08 -29.34
N GLU A 441 3.02 23.86 -28.83
CA GLU A 441 1.67 23.38 -28.52
C GLU A 441 1.00 24.15 -27.36
N ALA A 442 1.81 24.67 -26.43
CA ALA A 442 1.38 25.52 -25.33
C ALA A 442 1.25 27.02 -25.71
N GLU A 443 1.38 27.39 -26.99
CA GLU A 443 1.26 28.78 -27.44
C GLU A 443 -0.11 29.35 -27.09
N GLY A 444 -0.12 30.57 -26.52
CA GLY A 444 -1.34 31.24 -26.06
C GLY A 444 -2.04 30.56 -24.88
N ARG A 445 -1.42 29.54 -24.26
CA ARG A 445 -1.97 28.79 -23.11
C ARG A 445 -1.08 28.89 -21.89
N ARG A 446 -1.70 28.72 -20.73
CA ARG A 446 -0.97 28.54 -19.47
C ARG A 446 -0.32 27.17 -19.47
N LEU A 447 1.01 27.13 -19.34
CA LEU A 447 1.76 25.87 -19.27
C LEU A 447 1.80 25.35 -17.83
N VAL A 448 1.26 24.15 -17.62
CA VAL A 448 1.33 23.38 -16.39
C VAL A 448 2.14 22.12 -16.65
N LEU A 449 3.23 21.95 -15.91
CA LEU A 449 4.10 20.77 -15.97
C LEU A 449 3.79 19.89 -14.76
N VAL A 450 3.45 18.62 -14.98
CA VAL A 450 3.11 17.67 -13.92
C VAL A 450 4.16 16.58 -13.90
N VAL A 451 4.83 16.39 -12.77
CA VAL A 451 5.90 15.40 -12.63
C VAL A 451 5.65 14.50 -11.44
N ARG A 452 6.22 13.29 -11.51
CA ARG A 452 6.24 12.34 -10.40
C ARG A 452 7.67 11.88 -10.17
N ASP A 453 8.18 12.15 -8.98
CA ASP A 453 9.53 11.78 -8.53
C ASP A 453 10.66 12.26 -9.46
N ALA A 454 10.64 13.55 -9.81
CA ALA A 454 11.60 14.14 -10.75
C ALA A 454 13.07 13.94 -10.33
N HIS A 455 13.33 13.77 -9.04
CA HIS A 455 14.67 13.49 -8.50
C HIS A 455 15.20 12.11 -8.90
N ARG A 456 14.32 11.16 -9.24
CA ARG A 456 14.71 9.81 -9.65
C ARG A 456 15.19 9.74 -11.10
N TYR A 457 14.80 10.71 -11.92
CA TYR A 457 14.93 10.63 -13.36
C TYR A 457 15.62 11.87 -13.92
N ALA A 458 16.88 11.68 -14.35
CA ALA A 458 17.69 12.76 -14.91
C ALA A 458 17.01 13.42 -16.13
N TRP A 459 16.28 12.64 -16.94
CA TRP A 459 15.56 13.14 -18.12
C TRP A 459 14.44 14.11 -17.71
N MET A 460 13.68 13.84 -16.64
CA MET A 460 12.62 14.74 -16.16
C MET A 460 13.22 16.07 -15.70
N SER A 461 14.30 16.01 -14.92
CA SER A 461 15.01 17.20 -14.47
C SER A 461 15.55 18.04 -15.64
N ALA A 462 16.08 17.38 -16.69
CA ALA A 462 16.58 18.04 -17.89
C ALA A 462 15.46 18.74 -18.69
N VAL A 463 14.35 18.03 -18.95
CA VAL A 463 13.17 18.58 -19.65
C VAL A 463 12.56 19.75 -18.86
N LEU A 464 12.34 19.59 -17.56
CA LEU A 464 11.80 20.65 -16.70
C LEU A 464 12.66 21.91 -16.74
N SER A 465 13.98 21.76 -16.60
CA SER A 465 14.93 22.88 -16.63
C SER A 465 14.83 23.67 -17.94
N ARG A 466 14.75 22.98 -19.08
CA ARG A 466 14.62 23.59 -20.40
C ARG A 466 13.26 24.26 -20.61
N LEU A 467 12.17 23.60 -20.24
CA LEU A 467 10.82 24.16 -20.34
C LEU A 467 10.64 25.39 -19.47
N VAL A 468 11.13 25.37 -18.23
CA VAL A 468 11.07 26.53 -17.31
C VAL A 468 11.96 27.68 -17.78
N ALA A 469 13.04 27.41 -18.51
CA ALA A 469 13.85 28.45 -19.13
C ALA A 469 13.12 29.10 -20.33
N ALA A 470 12.47 28.30 -21.17
CA ALA A 470 11.71 28.76 -22.34
C ALA A 470 10.38 29.42 -21.97
N ARG A 471 9.74 28.96 -20.89
CA ARG A 471 8.49 29.45 -20.33
C ARG A 471 8.69 29.79 -18.85
N PRO A 472 9.32 30.93 -18.53
CA PRO A 472 9.59 31.34 -17.15
C PRO A 472 8.34 31.49 -16.31
N ASP A 473 7.19 31.68 -16.96
CA ASP A 473 5.89 31.75 -16.32
C ASP A 473 5.39 30.37 -15.84
N ALA A 474 5.83 29.24 -16.40
CA ALA A 474 5.24 27.92 -16.18
C ALA A 474 5.02 27.54 -14.70
N ALA A 475 3.92 26.83 -14.43
CA ALA A 475 3.66 26.21 -13.13
C ALA A 475 4.07 24.73 -13.15
N VAL A 476 4.63 24.24 -12.04
CA VAL A 476 5.07 22.87 -11.85
C VAL A 476 4.29 22.23 -10.70
N VAL A 477 3.73 21.06 -10.94
CA VAL A 477 3.04 20.23 -9.94
C VAL A 477 3.82 18.94 -9.78
N GLU A 478 4.41 18.72 -8.61
CA GLU A 478 5.16 17.52 -8.27
C GLU A 478 4.32 16.62 -7.36
N MET A 479 3.92 15.46 -7.89
CA MET A 479 2.98 14.53 -7.24
C MET A 479 3.65 13.26 -6.70
N GLY A 480 4.97 13.27 -6.54
CA GLY A 480 5.76 12.19 -5.93
C GLY A 480 6.47 12.64 -4.65
N LEU A 481 7.67 12.13 -4.42
CA LEU A 481 8.58 12.52 -3.35
C LEU A 481 9.39 13.78 -3.78
N PRO A 482 9.13 14.96 -3.20
CA PRO A 482 9.69 16.22 -3.70
C PRO A 482 11.11 16.50 -3.19
N GLN A 483 12.09 15.74 -3.67
CA GLN A 483 13.51 15.89 -3.30
C GLN A 483 14.26 16.90 -4.19
N SER A 484 13.74 17.19 -5.39
CA SER A 484 14.35 18.15 -6.30
C SER A 484 14.12 19.59 -5.84
N GLU A 485 15.06 20.48 -6.18
CA GLU A 485 14.88 21.91 -5.98
C GLU A 485 13.63 22.41 -6.75
N PRO A 486 12.73 23.19 -6.12
CA PRO A 486 11.55 23.73 -6.78
C PRO A 486 11.89 24.60 -8.00
N VAL A 487 11.18 24.39 -9.10
CA VAL A 487 11.39 25.11 -10.37
C VAL A 487 10.07 25.72 -10.90
N GLY A 488 10.18 26.65 -11.86
CA GLY A 488 9.04 27.37 -12.42
C GLY A 488 8.70 28.66 -11.67
N ALA A 489 7.68 29.39 -12.15
CA ALA A 489 7.18 30.56 -11.42
C ALA A 489 6.36 30.16 -10.17
N LEU A 490 5.76 28.98 -10.22
CA LEU A 490 4.99 28.36 -9.15
C LEU A 490 5.32 26.86 -9.13
N HIS A 491 5.79 26.35 -7.99
CA HIS A 491 5.99 24.93 -7.74
C HIS A 491 5.03 24.49 -6.64
N ILE A 492 4.30 23.41 -6.86
CA ILE A 492 3.37 22.81 -5.90
C ILE A 492 3.81 21.36 -5.71
N ALA A 493 4.29 21.02 -4.51
CA ALA A 493 4.50 19.63 -4.14
C ALA A 493 3.30 19.11 -3.35
N THR A 494 2.72 17.99 -3.80
CA THR A 494 1.51 17.40 -3.22
C THR A 494 1.78 16.16 -2.36
N HIS A 495 3.04 15.68 -2.35
CA HIS A 495 3.48 14.54 -1.53
C HIS A 495 2.71 13.22 -1.82
N GLY A 496 2.28 13.03 -3.06
CA GLY A 496 1.50 11.88 -3.51
C GLY A 496 0.48 12.25 -4.59
N ALA A 497 -0.04 11.24 -5.28
CA ALA A 497 -0.84 11.38 -6.48
C ALA A 497 -2.33 11.05 -6.29
N ALA A 498 -2.80 10.91 -5.04
CA ALA A 498 -4.22 10.78 -4.72
C ALA A 498 -5.08 11.88 -5.38
N ARG A 499 -6.32 11.54 -5.70
CA ARG A 499 -7.28 12.48 -6.31
C ARG A 499 -7.44 13.75 -5.47
N VAL A 500 -7.55 13.64 -4.14
CA VAL A 500 -7.65 14.82 -3.27
C VAL A 500 -6.40 15.71 -3.27
N CYS A 501 -5.22 15.13 -3.47
CA CYS A 501 -3.98 15.89 -3.64
C CYS A 501 -3.98 16.69 -4.96
N GLY A 502 -4.48 16.09 -6.04
CA GLY A 502 -4.71 16.78 -7.32
C GLY A 502 -5.72 17.92 -7.20
N LEU A 503 -6.85 17.69 -6.52
CA LEU A 503 -7.88 18.71 -6.28
C LEU A 503 -7.31 19.92 -5.52
N ALA A 504 -6.55 19.66 -4.44
CA ALA A 504 -5.90 20.73 -3.69
C ALA A 504 -4.89 21.52 -4.55
N ALA A 505 -4.11 20.85 -5.40
CA ALA A 505 -3.21 21.52 -6.34
C ALA A 505 -3.96 22.39 -7.37
N VAL A 506 -5.10 21.92 -7.89
CA VAL A 506 -5.96 22.69 -8.81
C VAL A 506 -6.51 23.96 -8.15
N GLU A 507 -6.85 23.92 -6.85
CA GLU A 507 -7.24 25.12 -6.10
C GLU A 507 -6.13 26.16 -6.05
N VAL A 508 -4.86 25.75 -5.89
CA VAL A 508 -3.71 26.66 -5.95
C VAL A 508 -3.51 27.21 -7.36
N LEU A 509 -3.53 26.34 -8.38
CA LEU A 509 -3.35 26.71 -9.78
C LEU A 509 -4.38 27.73 -10.26
N THR A 510 -5.61 27.65 -9.75
CA THR A 510 -6.73 28.52 -10.13
C THR A 510 -6.92 29.73 -9.19
N GLY A 511 -6.05 29.89 -8.19
CA GLY A 511 -6.06 31.04 -7.28
C GLY A 511 -7.12 30.99 -6.18
N GLN A 512 -7.69 29.82 -5.89
CA GLN A 512 -8.75 29.62 -4.89
C GLN A 512 -8.24 29.24 -3.50
N TYR A 513 -7.01 28.77 -3.40
CA TYR A 513 -6.43 28.22 -2.16
C TYR A 513 -6.46 29.20 -0.97
N GLY A 514 -6.28 30.51 -1.19
CA GLY A 514 -6.30 31.53 -0.13
C GLY A 514 -7.69 31.96 0.36
N ALA A 515 -8.77 31.49 -0.26
CA ALA A 515 -10.14 31.79 0.17
C ALA A 515 -10.72 30.71 1.10
N ILE A 516 -9.99 29.60 1.30
CA ILE A 516 -10.49 28.37 1.95
C ILE A 516 -9.51 27.84 3.04
N ALA A 517 -8.30 28.41 3.14
CA ALA A 517 -7.27 28.05 4.12
C ALA A 517 -7.43 28.76 5.48
#